data_AF-F8IEH0-F1
#
_entry.id   AF-F8IEH0-F1
#
_cell.length_a   1.000
_cell.length_b   1.000
_cell.length_c   1.000
_cell.angle_alpha   90.00
_cell.angle_beta   90.00
_cell.angle_gamma   90.00
#
_symmetry.space_group_name_H-M   'P 1'
#
loop_
_entity.id
_entity.type
_entity.pdbx_description
1 polymer ?
#
loop_
_entity_poly.entity_id
_entity_poly.type
_entity_poly.pdbx_seq_one_letter_code
_entity_poly.pdbx_strand_id
1 'polypeptide(L)'
;MTWARLAPSMAGVILLCSMAAWAGQTSSLGAGIRALAAHPGASLVAGLLLDIVALAQAGNWPSGRWLLDSAVTPTPVSALMHAGFVNAGGLLLAKFSPVLAAGGILPRALLVAVAWISIAIGTGILMIHADYKRQLVASTMAQMGLMLTECAVGAYAVAMVHLLLHGLFKATLFLRSGSAVPRPDEVLVKAEEPSLRFPWSLLAGSALFLLYALPHPADGLRLLSGLLLGAGCAVALTSAMTLRVGRWAGAAAVVLAGALALALRDELIRAWEVLLGTPRPVDEQLAVAAAGLMALQAALYAWLRSRSRGPCSVRVYAWLAYLGDASPHAIEAHPVALETLGEEAILS
;
A
#
# COMPACT_ATOMS: atom_id res chain seq x y z
N MET A 1 -2.35 -20.96 -8.42
CA MET A 1 -1.34 -20.20 -7.65
C MET A 1 -0.57 -21.19 -6.76
N THR A 2 0.69 -21.50 -7.05
CA THR A 2 1.45 -22.44 -6.22
C THR A 2 1.92 -21.75 -4.94
N TRP A 3 1.55 -22.29 -3.77
CA TRP A 3 2.00 -21.86 -2.44
C TRP A 3 3.53 -21.75 -2.32
N ALA A 4 4.28 -22.36 -3.24
CA ALA A 4 5.72 -22.24 -3.41
C ALA A 4 6.24 -20.79 -3.50
N ARG A 5 5.43 -19.80 -3.91
CA ARG A 5 5.83 -18.38 -3.93
C ARG A 5 5.64 -17.66 -2.59
N LEU A 6 4.86 -18.23 -1.68
CA LEU A 6 4.67 -17.76 -0.29
C LEU A 6 5.65 -18.43 0.69
N ALA A 7 6.24 -19.56 0.28
CA ALA A 7 7.27 -20.26 1.04
C ALA A 7 8.48 -19.40 1.46
N PRO A 8 8.99 -18.43 0.65
CA PRO A 8 10.13 -17.60 1.03
C PRO A 8 9.82 -16.69 2.23
N SER A 9 8.61 -16.11 2.29
CA SER A 9 8.23 -15.25 3.43
C SER A 9 7.98 -16.08 4.68
N MET A 10 7.36 -17.27 4.56
CA MET A 10 7.17 -18.18 5.69
C MET A 10 8.49 -18.71 6.26
N ALA A 11 9.43 -19.11 5.41
CA ALA A 11 10.75 -19.55 5.84
C ALA A 11 11.52 -18.42 6.55
N GLY A 12 11.42 -17.20 6.04
CA GLY A 12 12.00 -16.02 6.67
C GLY A 12 11.40 -15.71 8.04
N VAL A 13 10.07 -15.78 8.19
CA VAL A 13 9.39 -15.62 9.49
C VAL A 13 9.83 -16.70 10.47
N ILE A 14 9.93 -17.96 10.03
CA ILE A 14 10.39 -19.07 10.87
C ILE A 14 11.82 -18.83 11.34
N LEU A 15 12.73 -18.43 10.43
CA LEU A 15 14.11 -18.12 10.75
C LEU A 15 14.22 -16.99 11.78
N LEU A 16 13.42 -15.93 11.63
CA LEU A 16 13.40 -14.80 12.55
C LEU A 16 12.86 -15.20 13.93
N CYS A 17 11.79 -16.00 13.96
CA CYS A 17 11.26 -16.57 15.20
C CYS A 17 12.27 -17.50 15.88
N SER A 18 13.02 -18.30 15.10
CA SER A 18 14.07 -19.17 15.67
C SER A 18 15.26 -18.38 16.19
N MET A 19 15.67 -17.30 15.51
CA MET A 19 16.70 -16.38 16.01
C MET A 19 16.27 -15.71 17.31
N ALA A 20 15.01 -15.25 17.39
CA ALA A 20 14.45 -14.66 18.60
C ALA A 20 14.39 -15.69 19.75
N ALA A 21 13.88 -16.89 19.48
CA ALA A 21 13.82 -17.97 20.47
C ALA A 21 15.21 -18.36 20.98
N TRP A 22 16.19 -18.45 20.07
CA TRP A 22 17.59 -18.73 20.41
C TRP A 22 18.19 -17.63 21.28
N ALA A 23 18.03 -16.35 20.88
CA ALA A 23 18.56 -15.22 21.63
C ALA A 23 18.00 -15.13 23.04
N GLY A 24 16.70 -15.40 23.22
CA GLY A 24 16.06 -15.38 24.53
C GLY A 24 16.15 -16.67 25.32
N GLN A 25 16.73 -17.74 24.75
CA GLN A 25 16.70 -19.11 25.30
C GLN A 25 15.31 -19.49 25.82
N THR A 26 14.27 -19.14 25.04
CA THR A 26 12.88 -19.14 25.49
C THR A 26 11.93 -19.52 24.36
N SER A 27 10.79 -20.15 24.72
CA SER A 27 9.67 -20.37 23.82
C SER A 27 8.77 -19.14 23.66
N SER A 28 8.92 -18.13 24.53
CA SER A 28 8.14 -16.90 24.46
C SER A 28 8.70 -15.96 23.40
N LEU A 29 7.95 -15.79 22.31
CA LEU A 29 8.34 -14.89 21.21
C LEU A 29 8.62 -13.46 21.70
N GLY A 30 7.82 -12.94 22.63
CA GLY A 30 8.03 -11.59 23.17
C GLY A 30 9.34 -11.46 23.96
N ALA A 31 9.71 -12.48 24.73
CA ALA A 31 10.98 -12.51 25.45
C ALA A 31 12.17 -12.68 24.47
N GLY A 32 12.02 -13.52 23.46
CA GLY A 32 13.01 -13.70 22.40
C GLY A 32 13.29 -12.43 21.58
N ILE A 33 12.25 -11.69 21.22
CA ILE A 33 12.36 -10.40 20.52
C ILE A 33 13.14 -9.39 21.37
N ARG A 34 12.84 -9.30 22.68
CA ARG A 34 13.55 -8.41 23.60
C ARG A 34 15.01 -8.80 23.78
N ALA A 35 15.30 -10.10 23.86
CA ALA A 35 16.67 -10.59 23.95
C ALA A 35 17.46 -10.30 22.68
N LEU A 36 16.88 -10.51 21.50
CA LEU A 36 17.50 -10.15 20.23
C LEU A 36 17.77 -8.63 20.14
N ALA A 37 16.81 -7.80 20.58
CA ALA A 37 16.94 -6.35 20.64
C ALA A 37 18.04 -5.86 21.62
N ALA A 38 18.45 -6.68 22.60
CA ALA A 38 19.53 -6.35 23.51
C ALA A 38 20.93 -6.42 22.85
N HIS A 39 21.02 -6.97 21.64
CA HIS A 39 22.26 -7.11 20.88
C HIS A 39 22.20 -6.28 19.59
N PRO A 40 22.76 -5.05 19.55
CA PRO A 40 22.64 -4.14 18.40
C PRO A 40 23.14 -4.72 17.07
N GLY A 41 24.28 -5.43 17.09
CA GLY A 41 24.82 -6.07 15.88
C GLY A 41 23.92 -7.15 15.31
N ALA A 42 23.36 -8.01 16.17
CA ALA A 42 22.38 -9.03 15.76
C ALA A 42 21.06 -8.37 15.31
N SER A 43 20.67 -7.27 15.96
CA SER A 43 19.48 -6.51 15.62
C SER A 43 19.58 -5.82 14.25
N LEU A 44 20.77 -5.37 13.85
CA LEU A 44 20.99 -4.82 12.51
C LEU A 44 20.76 -5.89 11.44
N VAL A 45 21.37 -7.07 11.61
CA VAL A 45 21.22 -8.18 10.64
C VAL A 45 19.78 -8.68 10.61
N ALA A 46 19.17 -8.88 11.78
CA ALA A 46 17.77 -9.27 11.89
C ALA A 46 16.82 -8.23 11.31
N GLY A 47 17.12 -6.93 11.47
CA GLY A 47 16.37 -5.82 10.87
C GLY A 47 16.37 -5.89 9.34
N LEU A 48 17.52 -6.11 8.72
CA LEU A 48 17.62 -6.26 7.25
C LEU A 48 16.85 -7.49 6.75
N LEU A 49 16.91 -8.61 7.48
CA LEU A 49 16.13 -9.80 7.16
C LEU A 49 14.63 -9.56 7.32
N LEU A 50 14.22 -8.86 8.38
CA LEU A 50 12.84 -8.44 8.61
C LEU A 50 12.31 -7.59 7.44
N ASP A 51 13.10 -6.64 6.96
CA ASP A 51 12.73 -5.78 5.83
C ASP A 51 12.48 -6.61 4.57
N ILE A 52 13.38 -7.55 4.25
CA ILE A 52 13.22 -8.46 3.09
C ILE A 52 11.93 -9.28 3.21
N VAL A 53 11.68 -9.86 4.39
CA VAL A 53 10.49 -10.68 4.64
C VAL A 53 9.22 -9.83 4.56
N ALA A 54 9.23 -8.63 5.16
CA ALA A 54 8.09 -7.73 5.15
C ALA A 54 7.77 -7.23 3.74
N LEU A 55 8.77 -6.83 2.95
CA LEU A 55 8.62 -6.42 1.55
C LEU A 55 8.05 -7.56 0.70
N ALA A 56 8.57 -8.77 0.86
CA ALA A 56 8.07 -9.94 0.13
C ALA A 56 6.63 -10.26 0.50
N GLN A 57 6.30 -10.28 1.78
CA GLN A 57 4.96 -10.57 2.29
C GLN A 57 3.94 -9.50 1.92
N ALA A 58 4.35 -8.23 1.87
CA ALA A 58 3.50 -7.11 1.50
C ALA A 58 3.31 -6.92 -0.01
N GLY A 59 4.02 -7.72 -0.82
CA GLY A 59 3.94 -7.64 -2.28
C GLY A 59 4.64 -6.41 -2.85
N ASN A 60 5.69 -5.93 -2.17
CA ASN A 60 6.51 -4.81 -2.62
C ASN A 60 7.68 -5.28 -3.48
N TRP A 61 8.26 -4.35 -4.24
CA TRP A 61 9.47 -4.59 -5.02
C TRP A 61 10.63 -4.99 -4.08
N PRO A 62 11.48 -5.95 -4.47
CA PRO A 62 11.54 -6.67 -5.76
C PRO A 62 10.59 -7.87 -5.88
N SER A 63 10.00 -8.33 -4.77
CA SER A 63 9.21 -9.57 -4.70
C SER A 63 7.73 -9.39 -5.04
N GLY A 64 7.31 -8.23 -5.53
CA GLY A 64 5.90 -7.86 -5.73
C GLY A 64 5.18 -8.57 -6.88
N ARG A 65 5.86 -9.46 -7.63
CA ARG A 65 5.26 -10.13 -8.79
C ARG A 65 4.06 -11.01 -8.42
N TRP A 66 4.10 -11.68 -7.27
CA TRP A 66 2.97 -12.52 -6.84
C TRP A 66 1.70 -11.69 -6.59
N LEU A 67 1.86 -10.44 -6.14
CA LEU A 67 0.76 -9.52 -5.89
C LEU A 67 0.15 -9.09 -7.23
N LEU A 68 0.97 -8.73 -8.21
CA LEU A 68 0.52 -8.34 -9.55
C LEU A 68 -0.18 -9.51 -10.27
N ASP A 69 0.39 -10.72 -10.17
CA ASP A 69 -0.18 -11.94 -10.72
C ASP A 69 -1.54 -12.29 -10.07
N SER A 70 -1.84 -11.80 -8.86
CA SER A 70 -3.14 -12.05 -8.22
C SER A 70 -4.32 -11.35 -8.91
N ALA A 71 -4.05 -10.42 -9.84
CA ALA A 71 -5.08 -9.74 -10.63
C ALA A 71 -5.99 -10.73 -11.40
N VAL A 72 -5.48 -11.90 -11.76
CA VAL A 72 -6.25 -12.92 -12.50
C VAL A 72 -6.96 -13.95 -11.62
N THR A 73 -6.77 -13.90 -10.29
CA THR A 73 -7.44 -14.84 -9.34
C THR A 73 -8.93 -14.56 -9.20
N PRO A 74 -9.79 -15.47 -8.72
CA PRO A 74 -11.19 -15.13 -8.45
C PRO A 74 -11.35 -13.96 -7.48
N THR A 75 -12.32 -13.09 -7.71
CA THR A 75 -12.50 -11.84 -6.96
C THR A 75 -12.59 -12.01 -5.43
N PRO A 76 -13.30 -13.02 -4.87
CA PRO A 76 -13.29 -13.25 -3.43
C PRO A 76 -11.90 -13.63 -2.87
N VAL A 77 -11.11 -14.36 -3.66
CA VAL A 77 -9.72 -14.71 -3.31
C VAL A 77 -8.85 -13.46 -3.31
N SER A 78 -8.97 -12.61 -4.34
CA SER A 78 -8.28 -11.32 -4.38
C SER A 78 -8.65 -10.45 -3.15
N ALA A 79 -9.93 -10.38 -2.78
CA ALA A 79 -10.37 -9.62 -1.60
C ALA A 79 -9.65 -10.08 -0.33
N LEU A 80 -9.57 -11.39 -0.08
CA LEU A 80 -8.84 -11.95 1.06
C LEU A 80 -7.33 -11.65 1.02
N MET A 81 -6.72 -11.83 -0.15
CA MET A 81 -5.27 -11.63 -0.32
C MET A 81 -4.86 -10.17 -0.10
N HIS A 82 -5.61 -9.22 -0.67
CA HIS A 82 -5.30 -7.79 -0.59
C HIS A 82 -5.79 -7.14 0.70
N ALA A 83 -6.81 -7.69 1.36
CA ALA A 83 -7.30 -7.14 2.63
C ALA A 83 -6.60 -7.74 3.86
N GLY A 84 -6.07 -8.96 3.74
CA GLY A 84 -5.50 -9.70 4.87
C GLY A 84 -4.05 -10.10 4.66
N PHE A 85 -3.75 -10.82 3.58
CA PHE A 85 -2.46 -11.48 3.46
C PHE A 85 -1.26 -10.51 3.34
N VAL A 86 -1.42 -9.44 2.55
CA VAL A 86 -0.40 -8.38 2.40
C VAL A 86 -0.10 -7.66 3.72
N ASN A 87 -1.09 -7.54 4.60
CA ASN A 87 -0.98 -6.81 5.86
C ASN A 87 -0.03 -7.48 6.87
N ALA A 88 0.25 -8.77 6.70
CA ALA A 88 1.18 -9.49 7.57
C ALA A 88 2.60 -8.87 7.58
N GLY A 89 3.03 -8.20 6.51
CA GLY A 89 4.31 -7.49 6.47
C GLY A 89 4.38 -6.34 7.48
N GLY A 90 3.35 -5.48 7.53
CA GLY A 90 3.28 -4.38 8.50
C GLY A 90 3.15 -4.87 9.94
N LEU A 91 2.33 -5.90 10.16
CA LEU A 91 2.17 -6.51 11.49
C LEU A 91 3.49 -7.12 12.00
N LEU A 92 4.26 -7.75 11.11
CA LEU A 92 5.58 -8.29 11.43
C LEU A 92 6.52 -7.17 11.91
N LEU A 93 6.63 -6.07 11.17
CA LEU A 93 7.51 -4.95 11.55
C LEU A 93 7.05 -4.28 12.85
N ALA A 94 5.75 -4.12 13.07
CA ALA A 94 5.22 -3.58 14.33
C ALA A 94 5.60 -4.45 15.53
N LYS A 95 5.46 -5.78 15.39
CA LYS A 95 5.80 -6.74 16.45
C LYS A 95 7.30 -6.81 16.74
N PHE A 96 8.13 -6.72 15.71
CA PHE A 96 9.59 -6.72 15.81
C PHE A 96 10.18 -5.30 15.91
N SER A 97 9.35 -4.28 16.21
CA SER A 97 9.82 -2.92 16.40
C SER A 97 11.02 -2.80 17.37
N PRO A 98 11.14 -3.57 18.49
CA PRO A 98 12.34 -3.57 19.34
C PRO A 98 13.63 -3.80 18.59
N VAL A 99 13.62 -4.76 17.67
CA VAL A 99 14.79 -5.16 16.89
C VAL A 99 15.14 -4.08 15.87
N LEU A 100 14.15 -3.51 15.18
CA LEU A 100 14.37 -2.44 14.20
C LEU A 100 14.96 -1.17 14.84
N ALA A 101 14.50 -0.81 16.04
CA ALA A 101 15.07 0.32 16.77
C ALA A 101 16.51 0.05 17.23
N ALA A 102 16.78 -1.16 17.76
CA ALA A 102 18.11 -1.55 18.22
C ALA A 102 19.12 -1.73 17.08
N GLY A 103 18.66 -2.08 15.87
CA GLY A 103 19.48 -2.25 14.67
C GLY A 103 19.95 -0.94 14.03
N GLY A 104 19.52 0.21 14.56
CA GLY A 104 19.95 1.53 14.11
C GLY A 104 19.18 2.07 12.90
N ILE A 105 19.73 3.10 12.26
CA ILE A 105 19.08 3.80 11.14
C ILE A 105 19.17 3.04 9.81
N LEU A 106 20.20 2.20 9.61
CA LEU A 106 20.49 1.61 8.31
C LEU A 106 19.35 0.73 7.77
N PRO A 107 18.78 -0.26 8.50
CA PRO A 107 17.67 -1.07 7.99
C PRO A 107 16.46 -0.20 7.65
N ARG A 108 16.10 0.71 8.56
CA ARG A 108 14.95 1.62 8.42
C ARG A 108 15.08 2.53 7.19
N ALA A 109 16.25 3.11 6.95
CA ALA A 109 16.49 3.96 5.79
C ALA A 109 16.44 3.17 4.47
N LEU A 110 16.98 1.95 4.44
CA LEU A 110 16.87 1.07 3.29
C LEU A 110 15.42 0.66 3.02
N LEU A 111 14.65 0.35 4.06
CA LEU A 111 13.23 0.04 3.93
C LEU A 111 12.45 1.21 3.30
N VAL A 112 12.69 2.45 3.74
CA VAL A 112 12.08 3.65 3.12
C VAL A 112 12.45 3.75 1.64
N ALA A 113 13.72 3.56 1.28
CA ALA A 113 14.18 3.66 -0.10
C ALA A 113 13.54 2.59 -1.02
N VAL A 114 13.46 1.34 -0.55
CA VAL A 114 12.88 0.23 -1.31
C VAL A 114 11.35 0.35 -1.38
N ALA A 115 10.71 0.77 -0.30
CA ALA A 115 9.29 1.06 -0.27
C ALA A 115 8.93 2.21 -1.22
N TRP A 116 9.75 3.27 -1.29
CA TRP A 116 9.57 4.37 -2.24
C TRP A 116 9.53 3.90 -3.69
N ILE A 117 10.47 3.03 -4.10
CA ILE A 117 10.47 2.41 -5.43
C ILE A 117 9.16 1.66 -5.68
N SER A 118 8.66 0.93 -4.68
CA SER A 118 7.39 0.20 -4.79
C SER A 118 6.19 1.13 -4.91
N ILE A 119 6.19 2.25 -4.17
CA ILE A 119 5.15 3.28 -4.26
C ILE A 119 5.14 3.88 -5.66
N ALA A 120 6.31 4.14 -6.25
CA ALA A 120 6.42 4.58 -7.63
C ALA A 120 5.85 3.53 -8.59
N ILE A 121 6.36 2.29 -8.58
CA ILE A 121 5.87 1.24 -9.48
C ILE A 121 4.35 1.05 -9.36
N GLY A 122 3.81 0.91 -8.15
CA GLY A 122 2.38 0.73 -7.91
C GLY A 122 1.53 1.91 -8.39
N THR A 123 1.95 3.14 -8.12
CA THR A 123 1.25 4.36 -8.58
C THR A 123 1.30 4.49 -10.10
N GLY A 124 2.45 4.19 -10.70
CA GLY A 124 2.63 4.20 -12.15
C GLY A 124 1.73 3.19 -12.86
N ILE A 125 1.71 1.94 -12.38
CA ILE A 125 0.84 0.87 -12.94
C ILE A 125 -0.64 1.28 -12.81
N LEU A 126 -1.05 1.80 -11.65
CA LEU A 126 -2.40 2.31 -11.39
C LEU A 126 -2.82 3.37 -12.41
N MET A 127 -1.92 4.29 -12.78
CA MET A 127 -2.24 5.39 -13.71
C MET A 127 -2.42 4.95 -15.16
N ILE A 128 -1.79 3.87 -15.60
CA ILE A 128 -1.74 3.49 -17.02
C ILE A 128 -2.68 2.35 -17.40
N HIS A 129 -3.05 1.49 -16.45
CA HIS A 129 -3.92 0.34 -16.74
C HIS A 129 -5.39 0.75 -16.74
N ALA A 130 -6.15 0.30 -17.73
CA ALA A 130 -7.61 0.52 -17.79
C ALA A 130 -8.41 -0.52 -16.98
N ASP A 131 -7.83 -1.68 -16.69
CA ASP A 131 -8.46 -2.74 -15.91
C ASP A 131 -8.59 -2.34 -14.44
N TYR A 132 -9.83 -2.23 -13.96
CA TYR A 132 -10.15 -1.81 -12.59
C TYR A 132 -9.52 -2.72 -11.53
N LYS A 133 -9.46 -4.02 -11.77
CA LYS A 133 -8.88 -4.96 -10.81
C LYS A 133 -7.36 -4.85 -10.76
N ARG A 134 -6.71 -4.67 -11.90
CA ARG A 134 -5.27 -4.39 -11.94
C ARG A 134 -4.93 -3.05 -11.27
N GLN A 135 -5.76 -2.03 -11.46
CA GLN A 135 -5.66 -0.77 -10.70
C GLN A 135 -5.78 -1.01 -9.19
N LEU A 136 -6.71 -1.84 -8.72
CA LEU A 136 -6.85 -2.20 -7.30
C LEU A 136 -5.63 -2.94 -6.76
N VAL A 137 -5.07 -3.85 -7.54
CA VAL A 137 -3.85 -4.60 -7.20
C VAL A 137 -2.65 -3.64 -7.10
N ALA A 138 -2.44 -2.79 -8.10
CA ALA A 138 -1.35 -1.83 -8.15
C ALA A 138 -1.41 -0.78 -7.03
N SER A 139 -2.61 -0.29 -6.71
CA SER A 139 -2.81 0.60 -5.56
C SER A 139 -2.55 -0.12 -4.23
N THR A 140 -2.70 -1.45 -4.14
CA THR A 140 -2.29 -2.21 -2.95
C THR A 140 -0.78 -2.14 -2.77
N MET A 141 0.00 -2.37 -3.84
CA MET A 141 1.47 -2.26 -3.80
C MET A 141 1.93 -0.88 -3.28
N ALA A 142 1.30 0.20 -3.76
CA ALA A 142 1.62 1.54 -3.32
C ALA A 142 1.24 1.80 -1.85
N GLN A 143 0.04 1.39 -1.42
CA GLN A 143 -0.41 1.58 -0.03
C GLN A 143 0.40 0.75 0.97
N MET A 144 0.79 -0.47 0.59
CA MET A 144 1.68 -1.29 1.41
C MET A 144 3.09 -0.69 1.50
N GLY A 145 3.63 -0.15 0.41
CA GLY A 145 4.90 0.59 0.48
C GLY A 145 4.82 1.77 1.44
N LEU A 146 3.71 2.51 1.43
CA LEU A 146 3.49 3.61 2.38
C LEU A 146 3.41 3.08 3.83
N MET A 147 2.67 2.01 4.08
CA MET A 147 2.58 1.39 5.41
C MET A 147 3.95 0.89 5.93
N LEU A 148 4.79 0.33 5.06
CA LEU A 148 6.16 -0.05 5.43
C LEU A 148 7.03 1.18 5.72
N THR A 149 6.81 2.29 5.02
CA THR A 149 7.46 3.58 5.31
C THR A 149 7.04 4.11 6.68
N GLU A 150 5.76 4.02 7.04
CA GLU A 150 5.24 4.37 8.37
C GLU A 150 5.91 3.52 9.48
N CYS A 151 6.08 2.22 9.24
CA CYS A 151 6.82 1.34 10.16
C CYS A 151 8.30 1.74 10.27
N ALA A 152 8.95 2.09 9.15
CA ALA A 152 10.36 2.44 9.11
C ALA A 152 10.68 3.72 9.89
N VAL A 153 9.80 4.72 9.83
CA VAL A 153 9.94 5.96 10.60
C VAL A 153 9.57 5.80 12.08
N GLY A 154 9.11 4.61 12.48
CA GLY A 154 8.72 4.31 13.86
C GLY A 154 7.25 4.63 14.20
N ALA A 155 6.45 5.07 13.23
CA ALA A 155 5.03 5.38 13.39
C ALA A 155 4.15 4.12 13.34
N TYR A 156 4.48 3.11 14.16
CA TYR A 156 3.82 1.79 14.12
C TYR A 156 2.32 1.86 14.40
N ALA A 157 1.89 2.71 15.34
CA ALA A 157 0.47 2.89 15.63
C ALA A 157 -0.30 3.45 14.41
N VAL A 158 0.29 4.40 13.69
CA VAL A 158 -0.27 4.92 12.43
C VAL A 158 -0.34 3.80 11.39
N ALA A 159 0.72 3.01 11.25
CA ALA A 159 0.74 1.87 10.34
C ALA A 159 -0.35 0.83 10.67
N MET A 160 -0.66 0.59 11.95
CA MET A 160 -1.75 -0.32 12.35
C MET A 160 -3.13 0.23 12.03
N VAL A 161 -3.35 1.54 12.22
CA VAL A 161 -4.58 2.21 11.78
C VAL A 161 -4.73 2.13 10.26
N HIS A 162 -3.67 2.44 9.52
CA HIS A 162 -3.64 2.33 8.06
C HIS A 162 -3.94 0.90 7.62
N LEU A 163 -3.27 -0.11 8.21
CA LEU A 163 -3.48 -1.53 7.93
C LEU A 163 -4.95 -1.97 8.11
N LEU A 164 -5.59 -1.54 9.19
CA LEU A 164 -7.01 -1.84 9.45
C LEU A 164 -7.93 -1.21 8.40
N LEU A 165 -7.76 0.10 8.16
CA LEU A 165 -8.59 0.83 7.20
C LEU A 165 -8.37 0.35 5.77
N HIS A 166 -7.12 0.05 5.41
CA HIS A 166 -6.74 -0.55 4.13
C HIS A 166 -7.45 -1.88 3.93
N GLY A 167 -7.41 -2.77 4.93
CA GLY A 167 -8.06 -4.07 4.85
C GLY A 167 -9.55 -3.97 4.57
N LEU A 168 -10.26 -3.14 5.35
CA LEU A 168 -11.70 -2.90 5.16
C LEU A 168 -12.01 -2.31 3.78
N PHE A 169 -11.25 -1.30 3.36
CA PHE A 169 -11.43 -0.64 2.07
C PHE A 169 -11.17 -1.57 0.90
N LYS A 170 -10.06 -2.33 0.92
CA LYS A 170 -9.70 -3.27 -0.15
C LYS A 170 -10.68 -4.42 -0.27
N ALA A 171 -11.10 -5.02 0.86
CA ALA A 171 -12.12 -6.06 0.83
C ALA A 171 -13.39 -5.56 0.11
N THR A 172 -13.84 -4.35 0.47
CA THR A 172 -15.02 -3.72 -0.14
C THR A 172 -14.84 -3.46 -1.63
N LEU A 173 -13.70 -2.89 -2.04
CA LEU A 173 -13.47 -2.57 -3.46
C LEU A 173 -13.32 -3.80 -4.35
N PHE A 174 -12.66 -4.86 -3.85
CA PHE A 174 -12.58 -6.12 -4.59
C PHE A 174 -13.94 -6.79 -4.67
N LEU A 175 -14.69 -6.92 -3.58
CA LEU A 175 -16.03 -7.54 -3.62
C LEU A 175 -16.99 -6.78 -4.55
N ARG A 176 -16.83 -5.46 -4.68
CA ARG A 176 -17.62 -4.64 -5.61
C ARG A 176 -17.09 -4.63 -7.04
N SER A 177 -15.85 -5.08 -7.31
CA SER A 177 -15.26 -4.99 -8.64
C SER A 177 -16.01 -5.82 -9.68
N GLY A 178 -16.65 -6.92 -9.26
CA GLY A 178 -17.50 -7.74 -10.15
C GLY A 178 -18.79 -7.05 -10.59
N SER A 179 -19.33 -6.15 -9.77
CA SER A 179 -20.53 -5.35 -10.10
C SER A 179 -20.22 -4.08 -10.89
N ALA A 180 -18.95 -3.71 -10.99
CA ALA A 180 -18.49 -2.49 -11.67
C ALA A 180 -18.21 -2.70 -13.16
N VAL A 181 -18.32 -3.93 -13.67
CA VAL A 181 -18.22 -4.22 -15.11
C VAL A 181 -19.57 -3.84 -15.73
N PRO A 182 -19.62 -2.83 -16.62
CA PRO A 182 -20.85 -2.44 -17.30
C PRO A 182 -21.41 -3.62 -18.07
N ARG A 183 -22.73 -3.78 -18.06
CA ARG A 183 -23.35 -4.76 -18.95
C ARG A 183 -23.13 -4.31 -20.41
N PRO A 184 -23.07 -5.23 -21.40
CA PRO A 184 -22.76 -4.90 -22.79
C PRO A 184 -23.61 -3.77 -23.39
N ASP A 185 -24.84 -3.60 -22.90
CA ASP A 185 -25.80 -2.56 -23.24
C ASP A 185 -25.47 -1.17 -22.65
N GLU A 186 -24.70 -1.08 -21.56
CA GLU A 186 -24.31 0.18 -20.91
C GLU A 186 -23.06 0.82 -21.54
N VAL A 187 -22.27 0.06 -22.28
CA VAL A 187 -21.00 0.50 -22.93
C VAL A 187 -21.22 1.61 -23.97
N LEU A 188 -22.45 1.77 -24.47
CA LEU A 188 -22.83 2.79 -25.45
C LEU A 188 -22.81 4.22 -24.88
N VAL A 189 -22.79 4.39 -23.55
CA VAL A 189 -22.62 5.72 -22.94
C VAL A 189 -21.15 6.07 -22.92
N LYS A 190 -20.69 6.81 -23.95
CA LYS A 190 -19.35 7.40 -23.99
C LYS A 190 -19.12 8.17 -22.69
N ALA A 191 -18.21 7.67 -21.85
CA ALA A 191 -17.75 8.41 -20.68
C ALA A 191 -17.20 9.75 -21.15
N GLU A 192 -17.85 10.85 -20.76
CA GLU A 192 -17.30 12.18 -20.96
C GLU A 192 -15.91 12.21 -20.33
N GLU A 193 -14.89 12.51 -21.13
CA GLU A 193 -13.56 12.73 -20.57
C GLU A 193 -13.68 13.83 -19.52
N PRO A 194 -13.24 13.59 -18.27
CA PRO A 194 -13.30 14.60 -17.24
C PRO A 194 -12.45 15.78 -17.72
N SER A 195 -13.11 16.85 -18.15
CA SER A 195 -12.39 18.05 -18.55
C SER A 195 -11.61 18.52 -17.33
N LEU A 196 -10.29 18.62 -17.46
CA LEU A 196 -9.33 19.08 -16.45
C LEU A 196 -9.54 20.55 -16.00
N ARG A 197 -10.77 21.08 -16.09
CA ARG A 197 -11.12 22.48 -15.85
C ARG A 197 -11.27 22.85 -14.38
N PHE A 198 -10.97 21.95 -13.44
CA PHE A 198 -11.15 22.22 -12.00
C PHE A 198 -9.81 22.24 -11.24
N PRO A 199 -8.98 23.28 -11.43
CA PRO A 199 -7.75 23.47 -10.63
C PRO A 199 -8.06 23.66 -9.14
N TRP A 200 -9.30 24.03 -8.78
CA TRP A 200 -9.67 24.28 -7.40
C TRP A 200 -9.59 23.04 -6.51
N SER A 201 -9.79 21.81 -7.01
CA SER A 201 -9.68 20.61 -6.18
C SER A 201 -8.24 20.36 -5.74
N LEU A 202 -7.29 20.62 -6.65
CA LEU A 202 -5.86 20.64 -6.35
C LEU A 202 -5.53 21.77 -5.37
N LEU A 203 -6.04 22.98 -5.60
CA LEU A 203 -5.85 24.11 -4.69
C LEU A 203 -6.41 23.81 -3.29
N ALA A 204 -7.59 23.19 -3.20
CA ALA A 204 -8.23 22.81 -1.95
C ALA A 204 -7.41 21.74 -1.21
N GLY A 205 -6.92 20.72 -1.93
CA GLY A 205 -6.01 19.73 -1.36
C GLY A 205 -4.68 20.32 -0.90
N SER A 206 -4.08 21.21 -1.68
CA SER A 206 -2.86 21.95 -1.30
C SER A 206 -3.11 22.85 -0.09
N ALA A 207 -4.23 23.56 -0.04
CA ALA A 207 -4.62 24.36 1.12
C ALA A 207 -4.80 23.49 2.37
N LEU A 208 -5.46 22.34 2.25
CA LEU A 208 -5.62 21.40 3.37
C LEU A 208 -4.27 20.85 3.85
N PHE A 209 -3.36 20.50 2.94
CA PHE A 209 -2.00 20.12 3.28
C PHE A 209 -1.30 21.23 4.07
N LEU A 210 -1.33 22.47 3.57
CA LEU A 210 -0.70 23.60 4.23
C LEU A 210 -1.31 23.86 5.61
N LEU A 211 -2.64 23.89 5.72
CA LEU A 211 -3.34 24.07 7.00
C LEU A 211 -2.99 22.97 8.00
N TYR A 212 -2.87 21.72 7.53
CA TYR A 212 -2.50 20.60 8.38
C TYR A 212 -1.03 20.67 8.79
N ALA A 213 -0.10 20.95 7.88
CA ALA A 213 1.34 20.87 8.12
C ALA A 213 1.98 22.13 8.74
N LEU A 214 1.53 23.33 8.34
CA LEU A 214 2.12 24.62 8.78
C LEU A 214 2.22 24.82 10.30
N PRO A 215 1.28 24.33 11.14
CA PRO A 215 1.40 24.51 12.58
C PRO A 215 2.66 23.87 13.18
N HIS A 216 3.18 22.79 12.58
CA HIS A 216 4.37 22.08 13.06
C HIS A 216 5.19 21.58 11.86
N PRO A 217 5.93 22.47 11.17
CA PRO A 217 6.61 22.14 9.92
C PRO A 217 7.82 21.21 10.09
N ALA A 218 8.30 21.02 11.32
CA ALA A 218 9.39 20.11 11.66
C ALA A 218 8.90 18.67 11.96
N ASP A 219 7.59 18.47 12.11
CA ASP A 219 6.98 17.15 12.34
C ASP A 219 6.86 16.41 11.01
N GLY A 220 7.78 15.49 10.77
CA GLY A 220 7.89 14.73 9.53
C GLY A 220 6.69 13.81 9.29
N LEU A 221 6.14 13.23 10.36
CA LEU A 221 4.95 12.37 10.26
C LEU A 221 3.72 13.20 9.88
N ARG A 222 3.62 14.43 10.38
CA ARG A 222 2.57 15.38 10.02
C ARG A 222 2.72 15.88 8.59
N LEU A 223 3.94 16.12 8.11
CA LEU A 223 4.20 16.40 6.70
C LEU A 223 3.74 15.25 5.79
N LEU A 224 4.12 14.01 6.13
CA LEU A 224 3.71 12.81 5.38
C LEU A 224 2.19 12.63 5.38
N SER A 225 1.56 12.66 6.56
CA SER A 225 0.10 12.50 6.71
C SER A 225 -0.66 13.62 6.00
N GLY A 226 -0.18 14.87 6.11
CA GLY A 226 -0.79 16.03 5.46
C GLY A 226 -0.74 15.93 3.95
N LEU A 227 0.39 15.49 3.38
CA LEU A 227 0.56 15.36 1.94
C LEU A 227 -0.42 14.33 1.38
N LEU A 228 -0.58 13.21 2.07
CA LEU A 228 -1.54 12.16 1.70
C LEU A 228 -2.98 12.61 1.84
N LEU A 229 -3.32 13.30 2.95
CA LEU A 229 -4.65 13.85 3.18
C LEU A 229 -5.02 14.87 2.11
N GLY A 230 -4.14 15.83 1.83
CA GLY A 230 -4.35 16.85 0.81
C GLY A 230 -4.52 16.24 -0.59
N ALA A 231 -3.65 15.30 -0.97
CA ALA A 231 -3.76 14.60 -2.25
C ALA A 231 -5.03 13.75 -2.35
N GLY A 232 -5.37 12.99 -1.31
CA GLY A 232 -6.58 12.17 -1.26
C GLY A 232 -7.86 13.00 -1.38
N CYS A 233 -7.95 14.11 -0.63
CA CYS A 233 -9.06 15.05 -0.74
C CYS A 233 -9.14 15.70 -2.12
N ALA A 234 -8.01 16.09 -2.73
CA ALA A 234 -8.01 16.64 -4.09
C ALA A 234 -8.57 15.65 -5.12
N VAL A 235 -8.17 14.37 -5.04
CA VAL A 235 -8.67 13.32 -5.92
C VAL A 235 -10.17 13.10 -5.67
N ALA A 236 -10.58 12.93 -4.41
CA ALA A 236 -11.97 12.69 -4.05
C ALA A 236 -12.91 13.85 -4.44
N LEU A 237 -12.47 15.09 -4.26
CA LEU A 237 -13.20 16.27 -4.72
C LEU A 237 -13.30 16.32 -6.24
N THR A 238 -12.23 15.98 -6.96
CA THR A 238 -12.28 15.88 -8.42
C THR A 238 -13.33 14.87 -8.86
N SER A 239 -13.35 13.68 -8.23
CA SER A 239 -14.35 12.64 -8.50
C SER A 239 -15.78 13.04 -8.13
N ALA A 240 -15.99 13.79 -7.03
CA ALA A 240 -17.30 14.29 -6.67
C ALA A 240 -17.84 15.31 -7.69
N MET A 241 -16.94 16.09 -8.29
CA MET A 241 -17.31 17.18 -9.19
C MET A 241 -17.56 16.75 -10.63
N THR A 242 -17.15 15.54 -11.00
CA THR A 242 -17.53 14.93 -12.27
C THR A 242 -18.95 14.36 -12.24
N LEU A 243 -19.61 14.30 -11.07
CA LEU A 243 -20.99 13.83 -10.96
C LEU A 243 -21.98 14.81 -11.63
N ARG A 244 -22.82 14.27 -12.52
CA ARG A 244 -23.87 15.05 -13.21
C ARG A 244 -24.89 15.61 -12.22
N VAL A 245 -25.38 14.76 -11.31
CA VAL A 245 -26.34 15.08 -10.24
C VAL A 245 -25.68 14.86 -8.88
N GLY A 246 -25.94 15.74 -7.91
CA GLY A 246 -25.46 15.55 -6.53
C GLY A 246 -24.00 15.93 -6.28
N ARG A 247 -23.31 16.62 -7.20
CA ARG A 247 -21.89 17.01 -7.04
C ARG A 247 -21.57 17.74 -5.74
N TRP A 248 -22.46 18.65 -5.31
CA TRP A 248 -22.29 19.42 -4.07
C TRP A 248 -22.53 18.55 -2.83
N ALA A 249 -23.47 17.61 -2.90
CA ALA A 249 -23.64 16.60 -1.85
C ALA A 249 -22.42 15.67 -1.78
N GLY A 250 -21.85 15.28 -2.91
CA GLY A 250 -20.61 14.53 -2.98
C GLY A 250 -19.42 15.30 -2.39
N ALA A 251 -19.27 16.58 -2.75
CA ALA A 251 -18.22 17.44 -2.19
C ALA A 251 -18.39 17.62 -0.67
N ALA A 252 -19.62 17.85 -0.20
CA ALA A 252 -19.91 17.92 1.23
C ALA A 252 -19.59 16.60 1.96
N ALA A 253 -19.90 15.46 1.34
CA ALA A 253 -19.56 14.15 1.87
C ALA A 253 -18.04 13.95 1.97
N VAL A 254 -17.26 14.40 0.99
CA VAL A 254 -15.79 14.34 1.02
C VAL A 254 -15.23 15.20 2.17
N VAL A 255 -15.75 16.41 2.36
CA VAL A 255 -15.34 17.30 3.46
C VAL A 255 -15.68 16.69 4.82
N LEU A 256 -16.90 16.17 4.97
CA LEU A 256 -17.36 15.53 6.20
C LEU A 256 -16.53 14.28 6.51
N ALA A 257 -16.23 13.45 5.52
CA ALA A 257 -15.39 12.27 5.67
C ALA A 257 -13.95 12.64 6.06
N GLY A 258 -13.38 13.69 5.47
CA GLY A 258 -12.05 14.20 5.84
C GLY A 258 -11.99 14.72 7.28
N ALA A 259 -13.00 15.49 7.69
CA ALA A 259 -13.11 15.99 9.08
C ALA A 259 -13.29 14.83 10.07
N LEU A 260 -14.13 13.85 9.76
CA LEU A 260 -14.32 12.66 10.58
C LEU A 260 -13.04 11.84 10.68
N ALA A 261 -12.31 11.66 9.57
CA ALA A 261 -11.04 10.95 9.56
C ALA A 261 -10.00 11.63 10.47
N LEU A 262 -9.91 12.96 10.42
CA LEU A 262 -9.04 13.73 11.32
C LEU A 262 -9.46 13.60 12.78
N ALA A 263 -10.76 13.66 13.08
CA ALA A 263 -11.27 13.54 14.44
C ALA A 263 -11.03 12.14 15.05
N LEU A 264 -11.19 11.08 14.25
CA LEU A 264 -10.99 9.70 14.69
C LEU A 264 -9.52 9.28 14.74
N ARG A 265 -8.66 9.92 13.93
CA ARG A 265 -7.25 9.55 13.79
C ARG A 265 -6.53 9.46 15.12
N ASP A 266 -6.63 10.49 15.94
CA ASP A 266 -5.84 10.57 17.16
C ASP A 266 -6.32 9.57 18.23
N GLU A 267 -7.63 9.30 18.29
CA GLU A 267 -8.17 8.24 19.16
C GLU A 267 -7.73 6.85 18.72
N LEU A 268 -7.76 6.58 17.42
CA LEU A 268 -7.33 5.30 16.86
C LEU A 268 -5.83 5.08 17.09
N ILE A 269 -4.99 6.11 16.91
CA ILE A 269 -3.56 6.03 17.19
C ILE A 269 -3.32 5.76 18.68
N ARG A 270 -3.97 6.51 19.57
CA ARG A 270 -3.87 6.29 21.04
C ARG A 270 -4.25 4.86 21.43
N ALA A 271 -5.36 4.34 20.89
CA ALA A 271 -5.78 2.97 21.16
C ALA A 271 -4.71 1.95 20.75
N TRP A 272 -4.07 2.14 19.60
CA TRP A 272 -2.99 1.28 19.15
C TRP A 272 -1.69 1.44 19.95
N GLU A 273 -1.34 2.65 20.39
CA GLU A 273 -0.18 2.87 21.26
C GLU A 273 -0.31 2.10 22.58
N VAL A 274 -1.51 2.08 23.18
CA VAL A 274 -1.81 1.27 24.37
C VAL A 274 -1.67 -0.22 24.07
N LEU A 275 -2.20 -0.69 22.94
CA LEU A 275 -2.12 -2.11 22.55
C LEU A 275 -0.69 -2.57 22.23
N LEU A 276 0.15 -1.69 21.67
CA LEU A 276 1.53 -1.99 21.31
C LEU A 276 2.49 -1.93 22.52
N GLY A 277 2.06 -1.36 23.65
CA GLY A 277 2.74 -1.48 24.94
C GLY A 277 4.05 -0.70 25.11
N THR A 278 4.54 -0.01 24.08
CA THR A 278 5.63 0.98 24.19
C THR A 278 5.47 2.06 23.12
N PRO A 279 5.15 3.32 23.48
CA PRO A 279 5.27 4.43 22.53
C PRO A 279 6.75 4.58 22.19
N ARG A 280 7.06 4.53 20.90
CA ARG A 280 8.41 4.75 20.39
C ARG A 280 8.44 6.09 19.71
N PRO A 281 9.48 6.92 19.94
CA PRO A 281 9.59 8.18 19.26
C PRO A 281 9.71 7.94 17.76
N VAL A 282 8.98 8.72 16.99
CA VAL A 282 9.10 8.77 15.54
C VAL A 282 10.47 9.36 15.19
N ASP A 283 11.10 8.79 14.17
CA ASP A 283 12.33 9.32 13.61
C ASP A 283 12.00 10.47 12.66
N GLU A 284 11.97 11.69 13.20
CA GLU A 284 11.52 12.89 12.48
C GLU A 284 12.33 13.15 11.21
N GLN A 285 13.65 12.93 11.24
CA GLN A 285 14.51 13.14 10.08
C GLN A 285 14.16 12.16 8.95
N LEU A 286 13.97 10.88 9.30
CA LEU A 286 13.56 9.88 8.33
C LEU A 286 12.14 10.14 7.81
N ALA A 287 11.23 10.64 8.65
CA ALA A 287 9.87 10.99 8.26
C ALA A 287 9.82 12.20 7.32
N VAL A 288 10.61 13.25 7.58
CA VAL A 288 10.80 14.38 6.66
C VAL A 288 11.36 13.90 5.32
N ALA A 289 12.38 13.03 5.34
CA ALA A 289 12.95 12.46 4.13
C ALA A 289 11.90 11.66 3.33
N ALA A 290 11.09 10.83 4.00
CA ALA A 290 10.01 10.08 3.38
C ALA A 290 8.95 11.02 2.76
N ALA A 291 8.54 12.08 3.44
CA ALA A 291 7.62 13.08 2.92
C ALA A 291 8.19 13.80 1.68
N GLY A 292 9.48 14.15 1.70
CA GLY A 292 10.20 14.73 0.56
C GLY A 292 10.26 13.79 -0.65
N LEU A 293 10.50 12.50 -0.41
CA LEU A 293 10.48 11.46 -1.45
C LEU A 293 9.09 11.29 -2.07
N MET A 294 8.02 11.35 -1.27
CA MET A 294 6.63 11.33 -1.76
C MET A 294 6.31 12.56 -2.62
N ALA A 295 6.72 13.75 -2.18
CA ALA A 295 6.54 14.98 -2.94
C ALA A 295 7.31 14.95 -4.27
N LEU A 296 8.56 14.47 -4.26
CA LEU A 296 9.37 14.29 -5.46
C LEU A 296 8.72 13.33 -6.44
N GLN A 297 8.18 12.22 -5.97
CA GLN A 297 7.49 11.24 -6.81
C GLN A 297 6.23 11.86 -7.45
N ALA A 298 5.43 12.61 -6.69
CA ALA A 298 4.27 13.31 -7.24
C ALA A 298 4.67 14.32 -8.33
N ALA A 299 5.73 15.09 -8.10
CA ALA A 299 6.28 16.01 -9.09
C ALA A 299 6.78 15.30 -10.36
N LEU A 300 7.45 14.14 -10.21
CA LEU A 300 7.91 13.32 -11.32
C LEU A 300 6.74 12.83 -12.18
N TYR A 301 5.65 12.33 -11.56
CA TYR A 301 4.47 11.89 -12.31
C TYR A 301 3.74 13.06 -12.99
N ALA A 302 3.64 14.22 -12.34
CA ALA A 302 3.10 15.42 -12.95
C ALA A 302 3.92 15.85 -14.18
N TRP A 303 5.26 15.80 -14.07
CA TRP A 303 6.17 16.10 -15.16
C TRP A 303 6.04 15.10 -16.32
N LEU A 304 6.03 13.79 -16.04
CA LEU A 304 5.82 12.73 -17.05
C LEU A 304 4.50 12.92 -17.79
N ARG A 305 3.42 13.26 -17.05
CA ARG A 305 2.11 13.53 -17.62
C ARG A 305 2.12 14.76 -18.53
N SER A 306 2.81 15.83 -18.14
CA SER A 306 2.95 17.04 -18.97
C SER A 306 3.72 16.78 -20.27
N ARG A 307 4.55 15.74 -20.30
CA ARG A 307 5.35 15.32 -21.47
C ARG A 307 4.97 13.93 -21.96
N SER A 308 3.68 13.60 -21.99
CA SER A 308 3.17 12.25 -22.28
C SER A 308 3.65 11.66 -23.62
N ARG A 309 3.97 12.49 -24.61
CA ARG A 309 4.45 12.07 -25.94
C ARG A 309 5.99 11.98 -26.07
N GLY A 310 6.73 12.29 -25.01
CA GLY A 310 8.20 12.24 -25.04
C GLY A 310 8.77 10.81 -24.99
N PRO A 311 9.98 10.56 -25.51
CA PRO A 311 10.59 9.23 -25.55
C PRO A 311 10.90 8.66 -24.16
N CYS A 312 11.06 9.50 -23.14
CA CYS A 312 11.18 9.07 -21.75
C CYS A 312 9.84 8.53 -21.22
N SER A 313 8.76 9.29 -21.40
CA SER A 313 7.41 8.92 -20.96
C SER A 313 6.92 7.63 -21.63
N VAL A 314 7.21 7.43 -22.91
CA VAL A 314 6.88 6.20 -23.64
C VAL A 314 7.64 4.99 -23.08
N ARG A 315 8.93 5.13 -22.76
CA ARG A 315 9.72 4.05 -22.16
C ARG A 315 9.24 3.69 -20.76
N VAL A 316 8.95 4.70 -19.93
CA VAL A 316 8.37 4.50 -18.59
C VAL A 316 7.00 3.83 -18.70
N TYR A 317 6.15 4.27 -19.62
CA TYR A 317 4.86 3.64 -19.90
C TYR A 317 5.02 2.16 -20.29
N ALA A 318 5.89 1.86 -21.26
CA ALA A 318 6.11 0.48 -21.72
C ALA A 318 6.64 -0.42 -20.60
N TRP A 319 7.55 0.09 -19.77
CA TRP A 319 8.09 -0.66 -18.63
C TRP A 319 7.02 -0.92 -17.55
N LEU A 320 6.23 0.09 -17.20
CA LEU A 320 5.13 -0.05 -16.24
C LEU A 320 4.03 -0.98 -16.78
N ALA A 321 3.74 -0.94 -18.09
CA ALA A 321 2.77 -1.82 -18.72
C ALA A 321 3.23 -3.29 -18.60
N TYR A 322 4.47 -3.56 -18.99
CA TYR A 322 5.08 -4.88 -18.87
C TYR A 322 5.10 -5.41 -17.43
N LEU A 323 5.43 -4.55 -16.46
CA LEU A 323 5.42 -4.94 -15.05
C LEU A 323 4.02 -5.25 -14.53
N GLY A 324 3.02 -4.45 -14.92
CA GLY A 324 1.64 -4.59 -14.47
C GLY A 324 0.89 -5.77 -15.09
N ASP A 325 1.40 -6.34 -16.19
CA ASP A 325 0.83 -7.54 -16.80
C ASP A 325 1.09 -8.79 -15.94
N ALA A 326 0.01 -9.56 -15.72
CA ALA A 326 0.10 -10.87 -15.09
C ALA A 326 1.03 -11.78 -15.90
N SER A 327 1.86 -12.56 -15.20
CA SER A 327 2.75 -13.50 -15.89
C SER A 327 1.96 -14.54 -16.68
N PRO A 328 2.47 -15.03 -17.83
CA PRO A 328 1.78 -16.05 -18.61
C PRO A 328 1.44 -17.31 -17.79
N HIS A 329 2.30 -17.67 -16.84
CA HIS A 329 2.10 -18.81 -15.93
C HIS A 329 0.99 -18.60 -14.90
N ALA A 330 0.58 -17.36 -14.64
CA ALA A 330 -0.54 -17.05 -13.74
C ALA A 330 -1.89 -17.12 -14.48
N ILE A 331 -1.88 -16.99 -15.80
CA ILE A 331 -3.06 -17.05 -16.65
C ILE A 331 -3.33 -18.52 -16.99
N GLU A 332 -4.51 -19.01 -16.59
CA GLU A 332 -4.94 -20.36 -16.94
C GLU A 332 -5.42 -20.36 -18.41
N ALA A 333 -4.49 -20.65 -19.34
CA ALA A 333 -4.77 -20.63 -20.78
C ALA A 333 -5.74 -21.74 -21.21
N HIS A 334 -5.80 -22.83 -20.45
CA HIS A 334 -6.71 -23.96 -20.62
C HIS A 334 -7.41 -24.20 -19.28
N PRO A 335 -8.67 -23.76 -19.11
CA PRO A 335 -9.39 -23.97 -17.87
C PRO A 335 -9.71 -25.46 -17.72
N VAL A 336 -8.82 -26.19 -17.03
CA VAL A 336 -8.95 -27.63 -16.77
C VAL A 336 -10.30 -27.94 -16.10
N ALA A 337 -10.80 -27.01 -15.27
CA ALA A 337 -12.12 -27.11 -14.66
C ALA A 337 -13.28 -27.14 -15.67
N LEU A 338 -13.14 -26.48 -16.83
CA LEU A 338 -14.14 -26.55 -17.90
C LEU A 338 -14.00 -27.83 -18.74
N GLU A 339 -12.78 -28.38 -18.85
CA GLU A 339 -12.58 -29.69 -19.47
C GLU A 339 -13.26 -30.78 -18.63
N THR A 340 -13.08 -30.76 -17.30
CA THR A 340 -13.76 -31.70 -16.39
C THR A 340 -15.28 -31.55 -16.39
N LEU A 341 -15.80 -30.31 -16.43
CA LEU A 341 -17.25 -30.08 -16.56
C LEU A 341 -17.79 -30.46 -17.94
N GLY A 342 -16.98 -30.31 -18.99
CA GLY A 342 -17.31 -30.77 -20.34
C GLY A 342 -17.40 -32.30 -20.40
N GLU A 343 -16.45 -33.00 -19.78
CA GLU A 343 -16.50 -34.46 -19.65
C GLU A 343 -17.71 -34.93 -18.84
N GLU A 344 -18.02 -34.29 -17.71
CA GLU A 344 -19.20 -34.61 -16.90
C GLU A 344 -20.53 -34.34 -17.64
N ALA A 345 -20.61 -33.25 -18.41
CA ALA A 345 -21.80 -32.90 -19.20
C ALA A 345 -21.99 -33.78 -20.45
N ILE A 346 -20.92 -34.38 -20.99
CA ILE A 346 -20.99 -35.35 -22.09
C ILE A 346 -21.43 -36.73 -21.58
N LEU A 347 -21.20 -37.03 -20.29
CA LEU A 347 -21.54 -38.31 -19.66
C LEU A 347 -22.93 -38.33 -18.97
N SER A 348 -23.65 -37.20 -18.96
CA SER A 348 -25.03 -37.05 -18.44
C SER A 348 -26.07 -36.96 -19.55
#